data_AF-A0A7R9UPU7-F1
#
_entry.id   AF-A0A7R9UPU7-F1
#
_cell.length_a   1.000
_cell.length_b   1.000
_cell.length_c   1.000
_cell.angle_alpha   90.00
_cell.angle_beta   90.00
_cell.angle_gamma   90.00
#
_symmetry.space_group_name_H-M   'P 1'
#
loop_
_entity.id
_entity.type
_entity.pdbx_description
1 polymer ?
#
loop_
_entity_poly.entity_id
_entity_poly.type
_entity_poly.pdbx_seq_one_letter_code
_entity_poly.pdbx_strand_id
1 'polypeptide(L)'
;SVVKMAARHREVAMCDRTGEFLAIAEGLARRIATRPGIVGPPRVRTRSDFTQMTAQIGADIYATTQKLDKLAQLAQSRSLFDDPTVEVNELTIIIKQDLSSLNAKLRDVQLAMREYRAQTGARGGGRQAESHTAHVVDALKLQLSTAAKGFQDVLQVRSNNIRVQMDRQKQFEGAGRPAAGAMGGTGAQCGGAGCG
;
A
#
# COMPACT_ATOMS: atom_id res chain seq x y z
N SER A 1 -60.01 0.63 17.77
CA SER A 1 -59.10 0.25 18.87
C SER A 1 -57.80 -0.28 18.29
N VAL A 2 -56.71 0.42 18.60
CA VAL A 2 -55.36 0.19 18.09
C VAL A 2 -54.77 -1.04 18.76
N VAL A 3 -54.44 -2.08 17.99
CA VAL A 3 -53.75 -3.28 18.47
C VAL A 3 -52.26 -2.93 18.60
N LYS A 4 -51.82 -2.77 19.84
CA LYS A 4 -50.44 -2.43 20.22
C LYS A 4 -49.57 -3.67 20.09
N MET A 5 -48.85 -3.82 18.97
CA MET A 5 -47.82 -4.86 18.82
C MET A 5 -46.60 -4.49 19.67
N ALA A 6 -46.44 -5.15 20.81
CA ALA A 6 -45.22 -5.10 21.59
C ALA A 6 -44.20 -6.07 20.97
N ALA A 7 -43.30 -5.53 20.15
CA ALA A 7 -42.09 -6.22 19.75
C ALA A 7 -41.25 -6.48 21.01
N ARG A 8 -41.10 -7.76 21.41
CA ARG A 8 -40.13 -8.16 22.42
C ARG A 8 -38.75 -8.08 21.79
N HIS A 9 -38.08 -6.96 22.01
CA HIS A 9 -36.65 -6.83 21.73
C HIS A 9 -35.91 -7.82 22.64
N ARG A 10 -35.40 -8.92 22.07
CA ARG A 10 -34.48 -9.83 22.76
C ARG A 10 -33.16 -9.10 22.87
N GLU A 11 -32.94 -8.44 24.01
CA GLU A 11 -31.62 -7.94 24.38
C GLU A 11 -30.69 -9.13 24.50
N VAL A 12 -29.84 -9.32 23.49
CA VAL A 12 -28.73 -10.27 23.57
C VAL A 12 -27.69 -9.62 24.46
N ALA A 13 -27.82 -9.82 25.76
CA ALA A 13 -26.75 -9.51 26.70
C ALA A 13 -25.53 -10.32 26.25
N MET A 14 -24.53 -9.61 25.74
CA MET A 14 -23.23 -10.16 25.35
C MET A 14 -22.46 -10.42 26.65
N CYS A 15 -22.85 -11.47 27.38
CA CYS A 15 -22.26 -11.80 28.68
C CYS A 15 -20.79 -12.20 28.48
N ASP A 16 -19.89 -11.47 29.11
CA ASP A 16 -18.46 -11.78 29.15
C ASP A 16 -18.20 -13.04 29.98
N ARG A 17 -18.13 -14.19 29.32
CA ARG A 17 -17.85 -15.50 29.94
C ARG A 17 -16.36 -15.73 30.21
N THR A 18 -15.52 -14.72 30.02
CA THR A 18 -14.08 -14.84 30.24
C THR A 18 -13.78 -15.24 31.70
N GLY A 19 -14.58 -14.78 32.67
CA GLY A 19 -14.43 -15.17 34.08
C GLY A 19 -14.66 -16.66 34.35
N GLU A 20 -15.71 -17.24 33.77
CA GLU A 20 -15.99 -18.68 33.87
C GLU A 20 -14.89 -19.50 33.20
N PHE A 21 -14.41 -19.06 32.03
CA PHE A 21 -13.31 -19.68 31.32
C PHE A 21 -12.01 -19.67 32.14
N LEU A 22 -11.65 -18.53 32.74
CA LEU A 22 -10.45 -18.39 33.56
C LEU A 22 -10.51 -19.32 34.80
N ALA A 23 -11.66 -19.38 35.49
CA ALA A 23 -11.84 -20.26 36.64
C ALA A 23 -11.65 -21.75 36.28
N ILE A 24 -12.18 -22.18 35.12
CA ILE A 24 -12.01 -23.54 34.61
C ILE A 24 -10.55 -23.79 34.19
N ALA A 25 -9.91 -22.82 33.54
CA ALA A 25 -8.53 -22.92 33.08
C ALA A 25 -7.54 -23.02 34.26
N GLU A 26 -7.74 -22.24 35.32
CA GLU A 26 -6.94 -22.34 36.55
C GLU A 26 -7.12 -23.68 37.26
N GLY A 27 -8.36 -24.19 37.32
CA GLY A 27 -8.66 -25.51 37.85
C GLY A 27 -7.94 -26.64 37.08
N LEU A 28 -7.90 -26.53 35.75
CA LEU A 28 -7.16 -27.46 34.89
C LEU A 28 -5.64 -27.33 35.09
N ALA A 29 -5.12 -26.10 35.18
CA ALA A 29 -3.70 -25.84 35.38
C ALA A 29 -3.20 -26.43 36.71
N ARG A 30 -3.96 -26.30 37.81
CA ARG A 30 -3.65 -26.93 39.09
C ARG A 30 -3.61 -28.46 38.98
N ARG A 31 -4.55 -29.07 38.27
CA ARG A 31 -4.59 -30.52 38.03
C ARG A 31 -3.40 -31.02 37.20
N ILE A 32 -2.96 -30.24 36.21
CA ILE A 32 -1.78 -30.55 35.39
C ILE A 32 -0.50 -30.40 36.22
N ALA A 33 -0.41 -29.36 37.07
CA ALA A 33 0.75 -29.12 37.93
C ALA A 33 0.97 -30.23 38.97
N THR A 34 -0.10 -30.85 39.47
CA THR A 34 -0.03 -31.97 40.43
C THR A 34 0.27 -33.32 39.78
N ARG A 35 0.39 -33.41 38.45
CA ARG A 35 0.60 -34.67 37.73
C ARG A 35 2.09 -34.81 37.36
N PRO A 36 2.84 -35.74 37.97
CA PRO A 36 4.27 -35.91 37.69
C PRO A 36 4.46 -36.31 36.21
N GLY A 37 5.23 -35.52 35.46
CA GLY A 37 5.65 -35.85 34.09
C GLY A 37 5.01 -35.08 32.92
N ILE A 38 4.13 -34.10 33.14
CA ILE A 38 3.47 -33.36 32.04
C ILE A 38 4.08 -31.97 31.76
N VAL A 39 4.68 -31.33 32.77
CA VAL A 39 5.25 -29.98 32.60
C VAL A 39 6.69 -30.06 32.10
N GLY A 40 6.86 -30.37 30.81
CA GLY A 40 8.12 -30.14 30.12
C GLY A 40 8.38 -28.64 29.95
N PRO A 41 9.64 -28.20 29.81
CA PRO A 41 9.96 -26.79 29.57
C PRO A 41 9.16 -26.27 28.36
N PRO A 42 8.81 -24.97 28.34
CA PRO A 42 8.04 -24.39 27.25
C PRO A 42 8.72 -24.75 25.93
N ARG A 43 8.04 -25.52 25.09
CA ARG A 43 8.54 -25.81 23.73
C ARG A 43 8.63 -24.48 23.03
N VAL A 44 9.85 -23.96 22.89
CA VAL A 44 10.16 -22.88 21.97
C VAL A 44 9.74 -23.39 20.60
N ARG A 45 8.57 -22.96 20.14
CA ARG A 45 8.10 -23.27 18.79
C ARG A 45 9.03 -22.51 17.86
N THR A 46 10.05 -23.19 17.36
CA THR A 46 10.83 -22.71 16.22
C THR A 46 9.82 -22.36 15.14
N ARG A 47 9.80 -21.08 14.73
CA ARG A 47 8.92 -20.64 13.65
C ARG A 47 9.25 -21.49 12.44
N SER A 48 8.22 -22.04 11.79
CA SER A 48 8.43 -22.76 10.53
C SER A 48 9.12 -21.82 9.54
N ASP A 49 10.00 -22.36 8.70
CA ASP A 49 10.66 -21.61 7.63
C ASP A 49 9.64 -20.83 6.79
N PHE A 50 8.46 -21.41 6.55
CA PHE A 50 7.33 -20.73 5.92
C PHE A 50 6.89 -19.47 6.66
N THR A 51 6.74 -19.55 7.99
CA THR A 51 6.35 -18.40 8.83
C THR A 51 7.41 -17.31 8.80
N GLN A 52 8.70 -17.68 8.80
CA GLN A 52 9.80 -16.72 8.73
C GLN A 52 9.84 -16.02 7.37
N MET A 53 9.77 -16.77 6.26
CA MET A 53 9.73 -16.21 4.91
C MET A 53 8.51 -15.32 4.70
N THR A 54 7.34 -15.76 5.13
CA THR A 54 6.09 -14.98 5.06
C THR A 54 6.22 -13.67 5.82
N ALA A 55 6.74 -13.70 7.05
CA ALA A 55 6.92 -12.51 7.86
C ALA A 55 7.87 -11.51 7.20
N GLN A 56 8.94 -12.00 6.58
CA GLN A 56 9.88 -11.16 5.84
C GLN A 56 9.23 -10.52 4.60
N ILE A 57 8.47 -11.29 3.81
CA ILE A 57 7.72 -10.74 2.67
C ILE A 57 6.72 -9.67 3.13
N GLY A 58 6.00 -9.91 4.23
CA GLY A 58 5.08 -8.93 4.80
C GLY A 58 5.78 -7.63 5.21
N ALA A 59 6.96 -7.73 5.83
CA ALA A 59 7.77 -6.57 6.19
C ALA A 59 8.28 -5.80 4.96
N ASP A 60 8.73 -6.52 3.93
CA ASP A 60 9.19 -5.94 2.67
C ASP A 60 8.04 -5.21 1.94
N ILE A 61 6.83 -5.81 1.89
CA ILE A 61 5.63 -5.15 1.33
C ILE A 61 5.34 -3.86 2.09
N TYR A 62 5.39 -3.89 3.43
CA TYR A 62 5.16 -2.71 4.24
C TYR A 62 6.20 -1.61 3.95
N ALA A 63 7.47 -1.96 3.84
CA ALA A 63 8.52 -1.02 3.44
C ALA A 63 8.26 -0.41 2.05
N THR A 64 7.81 -1.20 1.08
CA THR A 64 7.43 -0.69 -0.24
C THR A 64 6.22 0.25 -0.16
N THR A 65 5.22 -0.05 0.68
CA THR A 65 4.07 0.85 0.88
C THR A 65 4.47 2.20 1.47
N GLN A 66 5.41 2.24 2.43
CA GLN A 66 5.92 3.52 2.95
C GLN A 66 6.64 4.34 1.88
N LYS A 67 7.45 3.67 1.03
CA LYS A 67 8.10 4.34 -0.10
C LYS A 67 7.08 4.89 -1.10
N LEU A 68 5.98 4.18 -1.33
CA LEU A 68 4.87 4.64 -2.16
C LEU A 68 4.17 5.86 -1.57
N ASP A 69 3.92 5.87 -0.27
CA ASP A 69 3.31 7.03 0.41
C ASP A 69 4.21 8.28 0.27
N LYS A 70 5.53 8.10 0.45
CA LYS A 70 6.51 9.18 0.22
C LYS A 70 6.50 9.64 -1.24
N LEU A 71 6.49 8.70 -2.19
CA LEU A 71 6.41 9.01 -3.63
C LEU A 71 5.13 9.78 -3.97
N ALA A 72 4.00 9.39 -3.37
CA ALA A 72 2.72 10.04 -3.57
C ALA A 72 2.74 11.49 -3.07
N GLN A 73 3.32 11.73 -1.89
CA GLN A 73 3.51 13.08 -1.36
C GLN A 73 4.38 13.93 -2.29
N LEU A 74 5.52 13.39 -2.75
CA LEU A 74 6.43 14.08 -3.67
C LEU A 74 5.80 14.34 -5.05
N ALA A 75 4.97 13.43 -5.54
CA ALA A 75 4.24 13.59 -6.79
C ALA A 75 3.15 14.67 -6.72
N GLN A 76 2.63 14.94 -5.52
CA GLN A 76 1.62 15.98 -5.27
C GLN A 76 2.24 17.35 -4.98
N SER A 77 3.44 17.42 -4.40
CA SER A 77 4.14 18.68 -4.13
C SER A 77 4.57 19.36 -5.43
N ARG A 78 3.99 20.52 -5.71
CA ARG A 78 4.23 21.36 -6.90
C ARG A 78 5.22 22.49 -6.59
N SER A 79 6.36 22.18 -5.96
CA SER A 79 7.36 23.21 -5.67
C SER A 79 8.10 23.60 -6.95
N LEU A 80 8.21 24.90 -7.23
CA LEU A 80 8.89 25.45 -8.41
C LEU A 80 10.41 25.60 -8.21
N PHE A 81 10.89 25.47 -6.99
CA PHE A 81 12.29 25.75 -6.62
C PHE A 81 13.06 24.52 -6.15
N ASP A 82 12.35 23.50 -5.65
CA ASP A 82 12.88 22.15 -5.41
C ASP A 82 12.07 21.22 -6.31
N ASP A 83 12.56 20.96 -7.52
CA ASP A 83 11.91 20.01 -8.41
C ASP A 83 12.19 18.59 -7.88
N PRO A 84 11.20 17.87 -7.35
CA PRO A 84 11.41 16.52 -6.82
C PRO A 84 11.63 15.49 -7.94
N THR A 85 11.96 15.92 -9.16
CA THR A 85 12.10 15.03 -10.32
C THR A 85 13.12 13.93 -10.08
N VAL A 86 14.29 14.27 -9.53
CA VAL A 86 15.37 13.31 -9.24
C VAL A 86 14.94 12.30 -8.18
N GLU A 87 14.49 12.77 -7.01
CA GLU A 87 14.08 11.88 -5.90
C GLU A 87 12.93 10.95 -6.32
N VAL A 88 11.97 11.46 -7.09
CA VAL A 88 10.87 10.64 -7.60
C VAL A 88 11.35 9.61 -8.62
N ASN A 89 12.32 9.93 -9.47
CA ASN A 89 12.88 8.97 -10.42
C ASN A 89 13.65 7.86 -9.67
N GLU A 90 14.44 8.21 -8.65
CA GLU A 90 15.16 7.26 -7.80
C GLU A 90 14.21 6.33 -7.06
N LEU A 91 13.21 6.90 -6.35
CA LEU A 91 12.20 6.12 -5.64
C LEU A 91 11.39 5.23 -6.60
N THR A 92 11.12 5.70 -7.81
CA THR A 92 10.44 4.89 -8.85
C THR A 92 11.25 3.65 -9.22
N ILE A 93 12.57 3.79 -9.38
CA ILE A 93 13.47 2.66 -9.70
C ILE A 93 13.51 1.68 -8.52
N ILE A 94 13.68 2.18 -7.31
CA ILE A 94 13.72 1.36 -6.07
C ILE A 94 12.40 0.58 -5.92
N ILE A 95 11.25 1.24 -6.06
CA ILE A 95 9.94 0.59 -5.93
C ILE A 95 9.73 -0.47 -7.02
N LYS A 96 10.15 -0.21 -8.26
CA LYS A 96 10.12 -1.23 -9.32
C LYS A 96 10.94 -2.46 -8.94
N GLN A 97 12.15 -2.25 -8.44
CA GLN A 97 13.03 -3.34 -8.00
C GLN A 97 12.42 -4.11 -6.82
N ASP A 98 11.85 -3.42 -5.83
CA ASP A 98 11.18 -4.03 -4.69
C ASP A 98 10.00 -4.89 -5.14
N LEU A 99 9.14 -4.39 -6.03
CA LEU A 99 8.00 -5.14 -6.57
C LEU A 99 8.45 -6.39 -7.35
N SER A 100 9.54 -6.31 -8.11
CA SER A 100 10.13 -7.47 -8.80
C SER A 100 10.69 -8.49 -7.81
N SER A 101 11.42 -8.03 -6.79
CA SER A 101 11.99 -8.87 -5.72
C SER A 101 10.90 -9.57 -4.90
N LEU A 102 9.85 -8.82 -4.52
CA LEU A 102 8.67 -9.34 -3.82
C LEU A 102 7.94 -10.40 -4.65
N ASN A 103 7.77 -10.18 -5.96
CA ASN A 103 7.19 -11.18 -6.85
C ASN A 103 8.03 -12.46 -6.94
N ALA A 104 9.36 -12.36 -6.93
CA ALA A 104 10.25 -13.51 -6.92
C ALA A 104 10.12 -14.30 -5.61
N LYS A 105 10.26 -13.62 -4.45
CA LYS A 105 10.11 -14.23 -3.13
C LYS A 105 8.76 -14.93 -2.95
N LEU A 106 7.68 -14.34 -3.47
CA LEU A 106 6.34 -14.92 -3.40
C LEU A 106 6.21 -16.21 -4.24
N ARG A 107 6.91 -16.30 -5.37
CA ARG A 107 7.00 -17.54 -6.18
C ARG A 107 7.78 -18.62 -5.44
N ASP A 108 8.89 -18.25 -4.81
CA ASP A 108 9.73 -19.19 -4.06
C ASP A 108 8.96 -19.82 -2.90
N VAL A 109 8.22 -19.00 -2.12
CA VAL A 109 7.34 -19.51 -1.05
C VAL A 109 6.25 -20.43 -1.61
N GLN A 110 5.68 -20.12 -2.77
CA GLN A 110 4.69 -21.00 -3.40
C GLN A 110 5.27 -22.33 -3.85
N LEU A 111 6.50 -22.36 -4.36
CA LEU A 111 7.19 -23.59 -4.73
C LEU A 111 7.49 -24.44 -3.51
N ALA A 112 8.07 -23.85 -2.46
CA ALA A 112 8.33 -24.52 -1.19
C ALA A 112 7.05 -25.11 -0.58
N MET A 113 5.92 -24.40 -0.69
CA MET A 113 4.62 -24.92 -0.24
C MET A 113 4.13 -26.13 -1.05
N ARG A 114 4.32 -26.12 -2.38
CA ARG A 114 3.94 -27.25 -3.25
C ARG A 114 4.77 -28.49 -2.93
N GLU A 115 6.07 -28.30 -2.71
CA GLU A 115 6.98 -29.36 -2.29
C GLU A 115 6.61 -29.92 -0.91
N TYR A 116 6.34 -29.04 0.06
CA TYR A 116 5.87 -29.46 1.38
C TYR A 116 4.58 -30.28 1.29
N ARG A 117 3.60 -29.81 0.50
CA ARG A 117 2.34 -30.53 0.26
C ARG A 117 2.53 -31.90 -0.38
N ALA A 118 3.45 -32.02 -1.34
CA ALA A 118 3.78 -33.31 -1.96
C ALA A 118 4.36 -34.31 -0.95
N GLN A 119 5.12 -33.82 0.04
CA GLN A 119 5.73 -34.65 1.09
C GLN A 119 4.75 -35.01 2.21
N THR A 120 3.86 -34.09 2.62
CA THR A 120 2.92 -34.31 3.73
C THR A 120 1.56 -34.88 3.32
N GLY A 121 1.17 -34.74 2.05
CA GLY A 121 -0.13 -35.20 1.53
C GLY A 121 -0.38 -36.71 1.67
N ALA A 122 0.67 -37.52 1.86
CA ALA A 122 0.57 -38.95 2.11
C ALA A 122 0.10 -39.33 3.53
N ARG A 123 0.12 -38.41 4.50
CA ARG A 123 -0.07 -38.73 5.94
C ARG A 123 -1.33 -38.15 6.60
N GLY A 124 -2.27 -37.59 5.84
CA GLY A 124 -3.64 -37.28 6.30
C GLY A 124 -3.82 -36.20 7.38
N GLY A 125 -2.78 -35.81 8.11
CA GLY A 125 -2.81 -34.77 9.16
C GLY A 125 -2.18 -33.47 8.67
N GLY A 126 -2.98 -32.53 8.17
CA GLY A 126 -2.42 -31.23 7.72
C GLY A 126 -3.37 -30.25 7.02
N ARG A 127 -4.61 -30.62 6.69
CA ARG A 127 -5.51 -29.81 5.84
C ARG A 127 -5.70 -28.37 6.33
N GLN A 128 -5.86 -28.17 7.65
CA GLN A 128 -6.02 -26.83 8.22
C GLN A 128 -4.76 -25.98 8.12
N ALA A 129 -3.58 -26.58 8.34
CA ALA A 129 -2.31 -25.88 8.16
C ALA A 129 -2.11 -25.51 6.69
N GLU A 130 -2.39 -26.43 5.76
CA GLU A 130 -2.35 -26.18 4.32
C GLU A 130 -3.28 -25.02 3.91
N SER A 131 -4.56 -25.05 4.32
CA SER A 131 -5.50 -23.96 4.04
C SER A 131 -5.02 -22.62 4.61
N HIS A 132 -4.52 -22.60 5.85
CA HIS A 132 -3.99 -21.39 6.45
C HIS A 132 -2.82 -20.82 5.65
N THR A 133 -1.84 -21.67 5.32
CA THR A 133 -0.68 -21.25 4.51
C THR A 133 -1.08 -20.73 3.12
N ALA A 134 -2.09 -21.34 2.48
CA ALA A 134 -2.60 -20.87 1.20
C ALA A 134 -3.27 -19.49 1.31
N HIS A 135 -4.10 -19.28 2.33
CA HIS A 135 -4.74 -17.98 2.59
C HIS A 135 -3.72 -16.89 2.90
N VAL A 136 -2.65 -17.22 3.62
CA VAL A 136 -1.56 -16.28 3.91
C VAL A 136 -0.88 -15.80 2.63
N VAL A 137 -0.57 -16.72 1.70
CA VAL A 137 0.01 -16.35 0.40
C VAL A 137 -0.96 -15.50 -0.42
N ASP A 138 -2.25 -15.82 -0.41
CA ASP A 138 -3.24 -15.04 -1.14
C ASP A 138 -3.44 -13.63 -0.54
N ALA A 139 -3.34 -13.49 0.79
CA ALA A 139 -3.32 -12.18 1.44
C ALA A 139 -2.10 -11.36 1.01
N LEU A 140 -0.90 -11.97 1.00
CA LEU A 140 0.32 -11.30 0.54
C LEU A 140 0.22 -10.86 -0.94
N LYS A 141 -0.36 -11.71 -1.81
CA LYS A 141 -0.64 -11.34 -3.22
C LYS A 141 -1.55 -10.11 -3.30
N LEU A 142 -2.63 -10.09 -2.52
CA LEU A 142 -3.58 -8.99 -2.53
C LEU A 142 -2.91 -7.69 -2.08
N GLN A 143 -2.11 -7.74 -1.02
CA GLN A 143 -1.35 -6.57 -0.55
C GLN A 143 -0.35 -6.08 -1.60
N LEU A 144 0.41 -6.98 -2.23
CA LEU A 144 1.36 -6.63 -3.29
C LEU A 144 0.64 -6.02 -4.51
N SER A 145 -0.50 -6.58 -4.90
CA SER A 145 -1.32 -6.06 -6.00
C SER A 145 -1.86 -4.66 -5.69
N THR A 146 -2.31 -4.42 -4.46
CA THR A 146 -2.75 -3.09 -4.00
C THR A 146 -1.59 -2.08 -4.03
N ALA A 147 -0.40 -2.46 -3.55
CA ALA A 147 0.78 -1.61 -3.64
C ALA A 147 1.17 -1.31 -5.10
N ALA A 148 1.12 -2.32 -5.98
CA ALA A 148 1.40 -2.15 -7.41
C ALA A 148 0.39 -1.22 -8.11
N LYS A 149 -0.90 -1.27 -7.74
CA LYS A 149 -1.91 -0.34 -8.25
C LYS A 149 -1.65 1.09 -7.78
N GLY A 150 -1.42 1.29 -6.48
CA GLY A 150 -1.08 2.61 -5.93
C GLY A 150 0.16 3.22 -6.60
N PHE A 151 1.15 2.39 -6.95
CA PHE A 151 2.30 2.84 -7.73
C PHE A 151 1.92 3.38 -9.11
N GLN A 152 1.05 2.68 -9.85
CA GLN A 152 0.58 3.14 -11.16
C GLN A 152 -0.17 4.47 -11.04
N ASP A 153 -1.03 4.59 -10.03
CA ASP A 153 -1.81 5.81 -9.79
C ASP A 153 -0.90 7.02 -9.52
N VAL A 154 0.14 6.84 -8.70
CA VAL A 154 1.13 7.90 -8.40
C VAL A 154 1.90 8.33 -9.65
N LEU A 155 2.31 7.37 -10.49
CA LEU A 155 2.99 7.68 -11.75
C LEU A 155 2.07 8.43 -12.72
N GLN A 156 0.79 8.07 -12.76
CA GLN A 156 -0.21 8.76 -13.58
C GLN A 156 -0.42 10.21 -13.09
N VAL A 157 -0.53 10.43 -11.78
CA VAL A 157 -0.64 11.77 -11.18
C VAL A 157 0.57 12.63 -11.55
N ARG A 158 1.79 12.08 -11.45
CA ARG A 158 3.01 12.78 -11.85
C ARG A 158 3.00 13.15 -13.34
N SER A 159 2.66 12.22 -14.21
CA SER A 159 2.58 12.45 -15.66
C SER A 159 1.62 13.61 -15.98
N ASN A 160 0.45 13.61 -15.35
CA ASN A 160 -0.52 14.69 -15.48
C ASN A 160 0.01 16.03 -14.95
N ASN A 161 0.70 16.03 -13.81
CA ASN A 161 1.28 17.26 -13.24
C ASN A 161 2.36 17.86 -14.16
N ILE A 162 3.26 17.05 -14.70
CA ILE A 162 4.29 17.50 -15.66
C ILE A 162 3.63 18.10 -16.91
N ARG A 163 2.59 17.44 -17.42
CA ARG A 163 1.84 17.94 -18.58
C ARG A 163 1.21 19.30 -18.31
N VAL A 164 0.56 19.48 -17.16
CA VAL A 164 -0.03 20.77 -16.76
C VAL A 164 1.03 21.86 -16.61
N GLN A 165 2.21 21.53 -16.07
CA GLN A 165 3.31 22.49 -15.96
C GLN A 165 3.84 22.92 -17.33
N MET A 166 4.03 21.97 -18.26
CA MET A 166 4.44 22.27 -19.64
C MET A 166 3.40 23.12 -20.37
N ASP A 167 2.11 22.83 -20.22
CA ASP A 167 1.04 23.59 -20.87
C ASP A 167 0.98 25.03 -20.32
N ARG A 168 1.20 25.22 -19.01
CA ARG A 168 1.35 26.56 -18.41
C ARG A 168 2.57 27.29 -18.96
N GLN A 169 3.74 26.63 -19.01
CA GLN A 169 4.96 27.23 -19.58
C GLN A 169 4.73 27.70 -21.02
N LYS A 170 4.12 26.87 -21.87
CA LYS A 170 3.77 27.24 -23.25
C LYS A 170 2.83 28.43 -23.35
N GLN A 171 1.86 28.57 -22.43
CA GLN A 171 0.97 29.73 -22.38
C GLN A 171 1.71 31.02 -22.01
N PHE A 172 2.71 30.94 -21.13
CA PHE A 172 3.56 32.10 -20.80
C PHE A 172 4.58 32.41 -21.91
N GLU A 173 5.14 31.40 -22.57
CA GLU A 173 6.03 31.57 -23.73
C GLU A 173 5.29 32.16 -24.95
N GLY A 174 4.02 31.80 -25.15
CA GLY A 174 3.17 32.35 -26.20
C GLY A 174 2.67 33.78 -25.92
N ALA A 175 2.54 34.17 -24.65
CA ALA A 175 2.12 35.52 -24.23
C ALA A 175 3.30 36.48 -24.00
N GLY A 176 4.54 35.96 -23.96
CA GLY A 176 5.76 36.68 -23.59
C GLY A 176 6.49 37.37 -24.75
N ARG A 177 5.79 37.81 -25.80
CA ARG A 177 6.38 38.69 -26.81
C ARG A 177 5.49 39.92 -27.00
N PRO A 178 5.57 40.94 -26.13
CA PRO A 178 5.15 42.26 -26.55
C PRO A 178 6.07 42.64 -27.73
N ALA A 179 5.48 42.94 -28.88
CA ALA A 179 6.16 43.59 -29.98
C ALA A 179 6.56 45.02 -29.53
N ALA A 180 7.60 45.11 -28.70
CA ALA A 180 8.26 46.36 -28.38
C ALA A 180 9.19 46.69 -29.56
N GLY A 181 8.69 47.50 -30.50
CA GLY A 181 9.51 47.97 -31.61
C GLY A 181 8.75 48.59 -32.77
N ALA A 182 7.80 49.50 -32.51
CA ALA A 182 7.32 50.45 -33.54
C ALA A 182 6.60 51.65 -32.88
N MET A 183 7.33 52.42 -32.08
CA MET A 183 6.88 53.76 -31.68
C MET A 183 7.98 54.75 -32.06
N GLY A 184 7.87 55.28 -33.27
CA GLY A 184 8.76 56.29 -33.82
C GLY A 184 8.03 57.11 -34.88
N GLY A 185 7.74 58.36 -34.56
CA GLY A 185 7.51 59.41 -35.56
C GLY A 185 6.06 59.77 -35.85
N THR A 186 5.41 60.48 -34.93
CA THR A 186 4.37 61.45 -35.28
C THR A 186 5.00 62.56 -36.12
N GLY A 187 4.94 62.44 -37.44
CA GLY A 187 5.21 63.51 -38.40
C GLY A 187 3.89 63.98 -38.99
N ALA A 188 3.30 65.01 -38.39
CA ALA A 188 2.09 65.64 -38.86
C ALA A 188 2.31 66.23 -40.27
N GLN A 189 1.47 65.78 -41.20
CA GLN A 189 1.30 66.33 -42.52
C GLN A 189 0.48 67.63 -42.42
N CYS A 190 1.03 68.74 -42.90
CA CYS A 190 0.29 69.93 -43.30
C CYS A 190 0.88 70.42 -44.63
N GLY A 191 0.22 70.05 -45.72
CA GLY A 191 0.45 70.63 -47.04
C GLY A 191 -0.17 72.02 -47.11
N GLY A 192 0.60 72.99 -47.58
CA GLY A 192 0.15 74.34 -47.90
C GLY A 192 0.71 74.72 -49.28
N ALA A 193 -0.22 75.03 -50.18
CA ALA A 193 -0.02 75.37 -51.58
C ALA A 193 0.86 76.62 -51.80
N GLY A 194 1.42 76.71 -53.01
CA GLY A 194 2.35 77.77 -53.42
C GLY A 194 1.74 79.15 -53.66
N CYS A 195 2.63 80.07 -54.05
CA CYS A 195 2.47 81.21 -54.97
C CYS A 195 3.72 82.10 -54.81
N GLY A 196 4.40 82.42 -55.92
CA GLY A 196 5.53 83.37 -55.96
C GLY A 196 6.57 82.96 -56.98
#